data_AF-U6KAC1-F1
#
_entry.id   AF-U6KAC1-F1
#
_cell.length_a   1.000
_cell.length_b   1.000
_cell.length_c   1.000
_cell.angle_alpha   90.00
_cell.angle_beta   90.00
_cell.angle_gamma   90.00
#
_symmetry.space_group_name_H-M   'P 1'
#
loop_
_entity.id
_entity.type
_entity.pdbx_description
1 polymer ?
#
loop_
_entity_poly.entity_id
_entity_poly.type
_entity_poly.pdbx_seq_one_letter_code
_entity_poly.pdbx_strand_id
1 'polypeptide(L)'
;MAGKVALRVGDKVEERLLRISKPLFYVPNLAIHLKTAEEIGAFKINKEQHLQPILCSAIAEQLSQGNEDEKQENKDAAQRLPPALERLVRQTIEVPGAKLLDWDFCLMDATPSRLSGIHSEFIESPRLDNLASTFAAFEALVEAKQSKSDILMAVAFDHEEVGSESLSGANSNILEVACCSFSTSSFSCLRCFLVSPLCANGG
;
A
#
# COMPACT_ATOMS: atom_id res chain seq x y z
N MET A 1 6.40 -6.05 -1.88
CA MET A 1 5.42 -5.63 -0.85
C MET A 1 5.88 -4.31 -0.23
N ALA A 2 4.95 -3.49 0.23
CA ALA A 2 5.26 -2.27 0.96
C ALA A 2 4.16 -1.99 2.00
N GLY A 3 4.50 -1.24 3.05
CA GLY A 3 3.53 -0.84 4.07
C GLY A 3 4.21 -0.42 5.36
N LYS A 4 3.53 -0.61 6.49
CA LYS A 4 4.00 -0.22 7.81
C LYS A 4 3.99 -1.40 8.79
N VAL A 5 4.87 -1.30 9.78
CA VAL A 5 4.94 -2.22 10.92
C VAL A 5 4.91 -1.44 12.22
N ALA A 6 4.23 -1.98 13.22
CA ALA A 6 4.26 -1.49 14.59
C ALA A 6 5.20 -2.36 15.42
N LEU A 7 6.17 -1.75 16.07
CA LEU A 7 7.26 -2.41 16.79
C LEU A 7 7.29 -1.94 18.23
N ARG A 8 7.57 -2.84 19.16
CA ARG A 8 7.92 -2.48 20.54
C ARG A 8 9.43 -2.47 20.70
N VAL A 9 9.99 -1.32 21.07
CA VAL A 9 11.41 -1.12 21.37
C VAL A 9 11.53 -0.65 22.82
N GLY A 10 11.90 -1.58 23.71
CA GLY A 10 11.79 -1.35 25.15
C GLY A 10 10.33 -1.08 25.56
N ASP A 11 10.08 0.07 26.18
CA ASP A 11 8.74 0.48 26.63
C ASP A 11 7.97 1.33 25.60
N LYS A 12 8.55 1.60 24.43
CA LYS A 12 7.94 2.45 23.39
C LYS A 12 7.39 1.61 22.24
N VAL A 13 6.31 2.12 21.63
CA VAL A 13 5.79 1.63 20.36
C VAL A 13 6.21 2.59 19.26
N GLU A 14 6.87 2.06 18.23
CA GLU A 14 7.32 2.81 17.07
C GLU A 14 6.72 2.23 15.80
N GLU A 15 6.35 3.10 14.86
CA GLU A 15 5.95 2.70 13.51
C GLU A 15 7.12 2.86 12.55
N ARG A 16 7.32 1.88 11.65
CA ARG A 16 8.32 1.94 10.58
C ARG A 16 7.68 1.60 9.25
N LEU A 17 8.06 2.35 8.21
CA LEU A 17 7.71 2.00 6.84
C LEU A 17 8.70 0.98 6.30
N LEU A 18 8.17 -0.02 5.60
CA LEU A 18 8.93 -1.10 5.00
C LEU A 18 8.59 -1.21 3.52
N ARG A 19 9.62 -1.36 2.68
CA ARG A 19 9.46 -1.68 1.27
C ARG A 19 10.43 -2.78 0.87
N ILE A 20 9.88 -3.91 0.42
CA ILE A 20 10.67 -5.01 -0.15
C ILE A 20 10.33 -5.12 -1.63
N SER A 21 11.26 -4.70 -2.48
CA SER A 21 11.12 -4.67 -3.94
C SER A 21 11.34 -6.02 -4.61
N LYS A 22 11.85 -7.02 -3.88
CA LYS A 22 12.03 -8.39 -4.40
C LYS A 22 10.66 -9.02 -4.71
N PRO A 23 10.50 -9.79 -5.81
CA PRO A 23 9.29 -10.56 -6.07
C PRO A 23 9.21 -11.74 -5.08
N LEU A 24 8.46 -11.56 -3.99
CA LEU A 24 8.31 -12.56 -2.93
C LEU A 24 7.07 -13.44 -3.12
N PHE A 25 6.02 -12.89 -3.71
CA PHE A 25 4.70 -13.51 -3.79
C PHE A 25 4.38 -13.85 -5.24
N TYR A 26 3.74 -14.99 -5.44
CA TYR A 26 3.28 -15.41 -6.76
C TYR A 26 1.85 -15.96 -6.67
N VAL A 27 0.95 -15.43 -7.50
CA VAL A 27 -0.43 -15.91 -7.62
C VAL A 27 -0.55 -16.69 -8.93
N PRO A 28 -0.43 -18.03 -8.90
CA PRO A 28 -0.52 -18.83 -10.13
C PRO A 28 -1.96 -18.94 -10.63
N ASN A 29 -2.12 -18.96 -11.96
CA ASN A 29 -3.36 -19.42 -12.58
C ASN A 29 -3.40 -20.95 -12.63
N LEU A 30 -4.59 -21.52 -12.40
CA LEU A 30 -4.82 -22.95 -12.67
C LEU A 30 -4.65 -23.23 -14.16
N ALA A 31 -3.89 -24.28 -14.47
CA ALA A 31 -3.60 -24.69 -15.84
C ALA A 31 -4.87 -24.92 -16.66
N ILE A 32 -4.88 -24.45 -17.92
CA ILE A 32 -6.05 -24.56 -18.82
C ILE A 32 -6.49 -25.99 -19.06
N HIS A 33 -5.55 -26.95 -19.05
CA HIS A 33 -5.84 -28.38 -19.25
C HIS A 33 -6.71 -28.98 -18.14
N LEU A 34 -6.77 -28.31 -16.98
CA LEU A 34 -7.57 -28.71 -15.82
C LEU A 34 -8.91 -27.96 -15.76
N LYS A 35 -9.24 -27.19 -16.80
CA LYS A 35 -10.49 -26.41 -16.90
C LYS A 35 -11.32 -26.89 -18.07
N THR A 36 -12.65 -26.78 -17.94
CA THR A 36 -13.54 -26.98 -19.09
C THR A 36 -13.50 -25.75 -20.02
N ALA A 37 -13.98 -25.91 -21.25
CA ALA A 37 -14.03 -24.81 -22.22
C ALA A 37 -14.87 -23.63 -21.69
N GLU A 38 -15.95 -23.91 -20.97
CA GLU A 38 -16.83 -22.92 -20.36
C GLU A 38 -16.13 -22.15 -19.24
N GLU A 39 -15.37 -22.84 -18.38
CA GLU A 39 -14.61 -22.21 -17.30
C GLU A 39 -13.49 -21.29 -17.81
N ILE A 40 -12.87 -21.68 -18.92
CA ILE A 40 -11.86 -20.86 -19.60
C ILE A 40 -12.51 -19.58 -20.14
N GLY A 41 -13.68 -19.69 -20.78
CA GLY A 41 -14.39 -18.54 -21.34
C GLY A 41 -14.95 -17.57 -20.29
N ALA A 42 -15.39 -18.09 -19.14
CA ALA A 42 -15.97 -17.27 -18.07
C ALA A 42 -14.94 -16.59 -17.16
N PHE A 43 -13.73 -17.17 -17.03
CA PHE A 43 -12.64 -16.69 -16.15
C PHE A 43 -13.12 -16.20 -14.76
N LYS A 44 -13.98 -16.98 -14.10
CA LYS A 44 -14.53 -16.61 -12.79
C LYS A 44 -13.52 -16.86 -11.67
N ILE A 45 -13.09 -15.79 -11.00
CA ILE A 45 -12.15 -15.85 -9.87
C ILE A 45 -12.92 -15.82 -8.54
N ASN A 46 -12.67 -16.80 -7.67
CA ASN A 46 -13.06 -16.74 -6.27
C ASN A 46 -12.00 -15.93 -5.50
N LYS A 47 -12.38 -14.77 -4.96
CA LYS A 47 -11.45 -13.85 -4.27
C LYS A 47 -10.78 -14.47 -3.04
N GLU A 48 -11.46 -15.37 -2.34
CA GLU A 48 -10.94 -15.99 -1.11
C GLU A 48 -10.01 -17.17 -1.42
N GLN A 49 -10.43 -18.04 -2.35
CA GLN A 49 -9.71 -19.30 -2.61
C GLN A 49 -8.61 -19.18 -3.67
N HIS A 50 -8.79 -18.31 -4.67
CA HIS A 50 -7.89 -18.26 -5.83
C HIS A 50 -6.85 -17.13 -5.75
N LEU A 51 -7.00 -16.17 -4.83
CA LEU A 51 -6.05 -15.04 -4.68
C LEU A 51 -5.07 -15.23 -3.53
N GLN A 52 -4.94 -16.45 -2.99
CA GLN A 52 -3.94 -16.77 -1.98
C GLN A 52 -2.55 -16.88 -2.63
N PRO A 53 -1.61 -15.99 -2.33
CA PRO A 53 -0.29 -16.01 -2.95
C PRO A 53 0.60 -17.12 -2.37
N ILE A 54 1.42 -17.73 -3.22
CA ILE A 54 2.50 -18.62 -2.81
C ILE A 54 3.71 -17.76 -2.41
N LEU A 55 4.25 -18.02 -1.22
CA LEU A 55 5.46 -17.38 -0.69
C LEU A 55 6.69 -18.28 -0.87
N CYS A 56 6.66 -19.49 -0.31
CA CYS A 56 7.76 -20.45 -0.36
C CYS A 56 7.24 -21.88 -0.11
N SER A 57 8.05 -22.88 -0.47
CA SER A 57 7.76 -24.28 -0.12
C SER A 57 8.27 -24.59 1.30
N ALA A 58 7.62 -25.55 1.96
CA ALA A 58 8.06 -26.02 3.28
C ALA A 58 9.49 -26.59 3.24
N ILE A 59 9.88 -27.25 2.13
CA ILE A 59 11.22 -27.82 1.95
C ILE A 59 12.28 -26.72 1.92
N ALA A 60 12.06 -25.67 1.12
CA ALA A 60 13.01 -24.55 1.04
C ALA A 60 13.14 -23.82 2.38
N GLU A 61 12.04 -23.71 3.11
CA GLU A 61 12.02 -23.13 4.46
C GLU A 61 12.84 -23.96 5.46
N GLN A 62 12.64 -25.29 5.49
CA GLN A 62 13.41 -26.19 6.35
C GLN A 62 14.91 -26.16 6.05
N LEU A 63 15.29 -26.12 4.77
CA LEU A 63 16.69 -26.02 4.37
C LEU A 63 17.33 -24.68 4.76
N SER A 64 16.53 -23.60 4.80
CA SER A 64 17.01 -22.26 5.15
C SER A 64 17.15 -22.05 6.66
N GLN A 65 16.44 -22.83 7.48
CA GLN A 65 16.51 -22.74 8.95
C GLN A 65 17.75 -23.45 9.54
N GLY A 66 18.43 -24.32 8.78
CA GLY A 66 19.51 -25.15 9.33
C GLY A 66 19.02 -26.09 10.45
N ASN A 67 19.88 -26.97 10.96
CA ASN A 67 19.58 -27.78 12.16
C ASN A 67 19.63 -26.93 13.44
N GLU A 68 19.09 -25.72 13.40
CA GLU A 68 18.91 -24.93 14.61
C GLU A 68 17.63 -25.43 15.28
N ASP A 69 17.81 -26.32 16.26
CA ASP A 69 16.82 -26.67 17.27
C ASP A 69 16.49 -25.42 18.10
N GLU A 70 15.88 -24.41 17.48
CA GLU A 70 15.20 -23.37 18.22
C GLU A 70 14.02 -24.04 18.91
N LYS A 71 14.22 -24.30 20.21
CA LYS A 71 13.16 -24.63 21.16
C LYS A 71 11.97 -23.78 20.79
N GLN A 72 10.86 -24.43 20.41
CA GLN A 72 9.56 -23.81 20.27
C GLN A 72 9.20 -23.21 21.63
N GLU A 73 9.72 -22.02 21.94
CA GLU A 73 9.18 -21.17 22.99
C GLU A 73 7.73 -20.96 22.61
N ASN A 74 6.85 -21.35 23.54
CA ASN A 74 5.40 -21.35 23.49
C ASN A 74 4.79 -20.78 22.20
N LYS A 75 4.04 -21.65 21.50
CA LYS A 75 3.00 -21.24 20.54
C LYS A 75 1.95 -20.38 21.27
N ASP A 76 2.32 -19.16 21.64
CA ASP A 76 1.40 -18.16 22.12
C ASP A 76 0.45 -17.82 20.97
N ALA A 77 -0.81 -17.73 21.35
CA ALA A 77 -1.95 -17.60 20.45
C ALA A 77 -1.74 -16.49 19.40
N ALA A 78 -2.03 -16.85 18.14
CA ALA A 78 -2.03 -16.02 16.94
C ALA A 78 -0.64 -15.71 16.34
N GLN A 79 0.00 -16.71 15.74
CA GLN A 79 0.99 -16.45 14.70
C GLN A 79 0.28 -15.79 13.51
N ARG A 80 0.39 -14.45 13.41
CA ARG A 80 -0.33 -13.62 12.42
C ARG A 80 0.38 -13.52 11.06
N LEU A 81 1.68 -13.78 11.02
CA LEU A 81 2.49 -13.84 9.79
C LEU A 81 3.07 -15.24 9.58
N PRO A 82 3.25 -15.67 8.32
CA PRO A 82 4.07 -16.84 8.03
C PRO A 82 5.49 -16.67 8.60
N PRO A 83 6.08 -17.69 9.26
CA PRO A 83 7.40 -17.59 9.91
C PRO A 83 8.50 -17.04 9.00
N ALA A 84 8.54 -17.50 7.74
CA ALA A 84 9.50 -17.05 6.74
C ALA A 84 9.40 -15.53 6.47
N LEU A 85 8.16 -15.01 6.42
CA LEU A 85 7.92 -13.59 6.17
C LEU A 85 8.25 -12.76 7.41
N GLU A 86 7.90 -13.23 8.61
CA GLU A 86 8.24 -12.55 9.85
C GLU A 86 9.76 -12.41 10.00
N ARG A 87 10.54 -13.47 9.73
CA ARG A 87 12.01 -13.39 9.76
C ARG A 87 12.53 -12.38 8.74
N LEU A 88 12.01 -12.38 7.51
CA LEU A 88 12.41 -11.41 6.48
C LEU A 88 12.10 -9.96 6.92
N VAL A 89 10.93 -9.72 7.49
CA VAL A 89 10.53 -8.40 8.00
C VAL A 89 11.49 -7.96 9.12
N ARG A 90 11.76 -8.83 10.10
CA ARG A 90 12.68 -8.53 11.21
C ARG A 90 14.11 -8.27 10.72
N GLN A 91 14.60 -9.04 9.75
CA GLN A 91 15.91 -8.82 9.13
C GLN A 91 15.98 -7.49 8.40
N THR A 92 14.91 -7.08 7.71
CA THR A 92 14.90 -5.84 6.92
C THR A 92 14.81 -4.58 7.79
N ILE A 93 14.21 -4.67 8.97
CA ILE A 93 14.04 -3.51 9.88
C ILE A 93 15.32 -3.19 10.65
N GLU A 94 16.19 -4.18 10.88
CA GLU A 94 17.49 -4.02 11.54
C GLU A 94 17.44 -3.34 12.93
N VAL A 95 16.38 -3.59 13.72
CA VAL A 95 16.27 -3.09 15.10
C VAL A 95 16.42 -4.24 16.12
N PRO A 96 17.61 -4.39 16.76
CA PRO A 96 17.82 -5.41 17.77
C PRO A 96 16.86 -5.27 18.96
N GLY A 97 16.32 -6.40 19.42
CA GLY A 97 15.39 -6.42 20.56
C GLY A 97 13.99 -5.86 20.28
N ALA A 98 13.70 -5.42 19.04
CA ALA A 98 12.34 -5.02 18.68
C ALA A 98 11.42 -6.24 18.57
N LYS A 99 10.24 -6.13 19.19
CA LYS A 99 9.16 -7.11 19.04
C LYS A 99 8.12 -6.59 18.05
N LEU A 100 7.84 -7.36 16.99
CA LEU A 100 6.76 -7.04 16.05
C LEU A 100 5.41 -7.17 16.76
N LEU A 101 4.62 -6.10 16.74
CA LEU A 101 3.28 -6.05 17.35
C LEU A 101 2.20 -6.26 16.31
N ASP A 102 2.28 -5.52 15.21
CA ASP A 102 1.29 -5.55 14.13
C ASP A 102 1.88 -5.05 12.80
N TRP A 103 1.14 -5.25 11.72
CA TRP A 103 1.56 -4.90 10.38
C TRP A 103 0.38 -4.54 9.48
N ASP A 104 0.66 -3.71 8.49
CA ASP A 104 -0.27 -3.35 7.43
C ASP A 104 0.51 -3.28 6.12
N PHE A 105 0.31 -4.26 5.25
CA PHE A 105 1.09 -4.45 4.04
C PHE A 105 0.20 -4.55 2.81
N CYS A 106 0.59 -3.82 1.77
CA CYS A 106 0.08 -3.99 0.42
C CYS A 106 1.05 -4.86 -0.39
N LEU A 107 0.50 -5.85 -1.10
CA LEU A 107 1.22 -6.51 -2.18
C LEU A 107 1.40 -5.51 -3.33
N MET A 108 2.57 -5.53 -3.96
CA MET A 108 2.90 -4.64 -5.06
C MET A 108 3.62 -5.44 -6.13
N ASP A 109 3.40 -5.09 -7.39
CA ASP A 109 4.22 -5.59 -8.50
C ASP A 109 5.69 -5.21 -8.25
N ALA A 110 6.58 -6.19 -8.45
CA ALA A 110 8.02 -5.98 -8.38
C ALA A 110 8.58 -5.33 -9.64
N THR A 111 7.82 -5.35 -10.73
CA THR A 111 8.18 -4.74 -12.01
C THR A 111 8.21 -3.21 -11.89
N PRO A 112 9.34 -2.54 -12.19
CA PRO A 112 9.41 -1.09 -12.16
C PRO A 112 8.54 -0.43 -13.24
N SER A 113 8.05 0.77 -12.95
CA SER A 113 7.38 1.64 -13.91
C SER A 113 8.31 2.04 -15.06
N ARG A 114 7.78 2.19 -16.28
CA ARG A 114 8.57 2.47 -17.49
C ARG A 114 7.75 3.23 -18.54
N LEU A 115 8.46 3.81 -19.51
CA LEU A 115 7.84 4.25 -20.77
C LEU A 115 7.66 3.07 -21.71
N SER A 116 6.61 3.09 -22.54
CA SER A 116 6.31 2.04 -23.51
C SER A 116 5.74 2.59 -24.83
N GLY A 117 5.53 1.68 -25.79
CA GLY A 117 5.19 2.02 -27.18
C GLY A 117 6.42 2.23 -28.05
N ILE A 118 6.22 2.15 -29.38
CA ILE A 118 7.29 2.31 -30.39
C ILE A 118 8.03 3.64 -30.21
N HIS A 119 7.31 4.68 -29.76
CA HIS A 119 7.84 6.02 -29.56
C HIS A 119 8.05 6.41 -28.09
N SER A 120 7.94 5.46 -27.15
CA SER A 120 8.04 5.74 -25.70
C SER A 120 7.06 6.81 -25.21
N GLU A 121 5.84 6.83 -25.78
CA GLU A 121 4.81 7.84 -25.53
C GLU A 121 3.82 7.45 -24.44
N PHE A 122 3.82 6.19 -24.02
CA PHE A 122 2.94 5.68 -22.96
C PHE A 122 3.69 5.48 -21.66
N ILE A 123 2.99 5.64 -20.54
CA ILE A 123 3.50 5.37 -19.19
C ILE A 123 2.85 4.08 -18.67
N GLU A 124 3.68 3.06 -18.41
CA GLU A 124 3.27 1.84 -17.74
C GLU A 124 3.71 1.90 -16.28
N SER A 125 2.75 2.07 -15.38
CA SER A 125 3.00 2.07 -13.95
C SER A 125 1.82 1.46 -13.20
N PRO A 126 2.05 0.66 -12.16
CA PRO A 126 0.98 0.34 -11.22
C PRO A 126 0.53 1.62 -10.48
N ARG A 127 -0.74 1.66 -10.07
CA ARG A 127 -1.33 2.72 -9.22
C ARG A 127 -1.32 4.11 -9.86
N LEU A 128 -1.36 4.21 -11.20
CA LEU A 128 -1.55 5.51 -11.87
C LEU A 128 -2.80 6.20 -11.34
N ASP A 129 -3.88 5.43 -11.23
CA ASP A 129 -5.04 5.83 -10.45
C ASP A 129 -4.73 5.64 -8.94
N ASN A 130 -4.67 6.69 -8.12
CA ASN A 130 -4.68 8.12 -8.45
C ASN A 130 -3.34 8.82 -8.13
N LEU A 131 -2.22 8.07 -8.08
CA LEU A 131 -0.91 8.63 -7.78
C LEU A 131 -0.43 9.63 -8.85
N ALA A 132 -0.87 9.48 -10.11
CA ALA A 132 -0.50 10.41 -11.17
C ALA A 132 -1.07 11.81 -10.91
N SER A 133 -2.36 11.89 -10.58
CA SER A 133 -3.02 13.15 -10.22
C SER A 133 -2.48 13.73 -8.91
N THR A 134 -2.22 12.85 -7.93
CA THR A 134 -1.64 13.27 -6.65
C THR A 134 -0.26 13.89 -6.88
N PHE A 135 0.61 13.23 -7.64
CA PHE A 135 1.91 13.76 -8.01
C PHE A 135 1.79 15.12 -8.71
N ALA A 136 0.95 15.23 -9.74
CA ALA A 136 0.74 16.48 -10.46
C ALA A 136 0.23 17.62 -9.55
N ALA A 137 -0.68 17.34 -8.62
CA ALA A 137 -1.21 18.33 -7.68
C ALA A 137 -0.12 18.84 -6.71
N PHE A 138 0.73 17.96 -6.19
CA PHE A 138 1.82 18.35 -5.30
C PHE A 138 2.96 19.05 -6.04
N GLU A 139 3.34 18.61 -7.24
CA GLU A 139 4.30 19.32 -8.09
C GLU A 139 3.80 20.73 -8.42
N ALA A 140 2.53 20.86 -8.83
CA ALA A 140 1.92 22.17 -9.08
C ALA A 140 1.91 23.07 -7.84
N LEU A 141 1.68 22.52 -6.65
CA LEU A 141 1.74 23.28 -5.40
C LEU A 141 3.17 23.78 -5.10
N VAL A 142 4.18 22.95 -5.34
CA VAL A 142 5.60 23.31 -5.15
C VAL A 142 6.03 24.39 -6.14
N GLU A 143 5.56 24.34 -7.38
CA GLU A 143 5.87 25.33 -8.42
C GLU A 143 5.03 26.61 -8.29
N ALA A 144 3.89 26.55 -7.60
CA ALA A 144 2.97 27.67 -7.50
C ALA A 144 3.61 28.85 -6.73
N LYS A 145 3.44 30.05 -7.30
CA LYS A 145 3.82 31.29 -6.60
C LYS A 145 2.73 31.66 -5.63
N GLN A 146 3.07 31.70 -4.34
CA GLN A 146 2.16 32.12 -3.29
C GLN A 146 1.61 33.53 -3.58
N SER A 147 0.29 33.64 -3.62
CA SER A 147 -0.38 34.95 -3.65
C SER A 147 -0.44 35.51 -2.22
N LYS A 148 -0.55 36.84 -2.07
CA LYS A 148 -0.68 37.46 -0.74
C LYS A 148 -2.06 37.25 -0.11
N SER A 149 -3.06 36.84 -0.89
CA SER A 149 -4.46 36.76 -0.45
C SER A 149 -4.99 35.34 -0.28
N ASP A 150 -4.35 34.35 -0.92
CA ASP A 150 -4.89 33.00 -1.02
C ASP A 150 -3.98 32.01 -0.28
N ILE A 151 -4.59 30.96 0.28
CA ILE A 151 -3.88 29.80 0.80
C ILE A 151 -3.97 28.72 -0.26
N LEU A 152 -2.82 28.25 -0.74
CA LEU A 152 -2.74 27.14 -1.68
C LEU A 152 -2.62 25.85 -0.86
N MET A 153 -3.46 24.87 -1.18
CA MET A 153 -3.50 23.60 -0.45
C MET A 153 -3.69 22.46 -1.44
N ALA A 154 -2.84 21.44 -1.32
CA ALA A 154 -3.05 20.14 -1.94
C ALA A 154 -3.28 19.11 -0.83
N VAL A 155 -4.31 18.28 -0.98
CA VAL A 155 -4.67 17.26 0.00
C VAL A 155 -4.81 15.93 -0.75
N ALA A 156 -4.16 14.90 -0.22
CA ALA A 156 -4.35 13.53 -0.66
C ALA A 156 -5.09 12.77 0.44
N PHE A 157 -6.26 12.25 0.10
CA PHE A 157 -7.07 11.42 0.99
C PHE A 157 -6.80 9.94 0.72
N ASP A 158 -6.95 9.13 1.76
CA ASP A 158 -6.88 7.67 1.68
C ASP A 158 -8.29 7.07 1.53
N HIS A 159 -8.39 5.77 1.29
CA HIS A 159 -9.64 5.00 1.28
C HIS A 159 -10.69 5.41 0.22
N GLU A 160 -10.31 6.16 -0.82
CA GLU A 160 -11.24 6.55 -1.90
C GLU A 160 -11.90 5.32 -2.55
N GLU A 161 -11.08 4.32 -2.88
CA GLU A 161 -11.47 3.04 -3.50
C GLU A 161 -12.46 2.19 -2.69
N VAL A 162 -12.65 2.53 -1.40
CA VAL A 162 -13.59 1.85 -0.50
C VAL A 162 -14.68 2.76 0.04
N GLY A 163 -14.85 3.96 -0.53
CA GLY A 163 -15.95 4.88 -0.23
C GLY A 163 -15.58 6.07 0.67
N SER A 164 -14.31 6.29 1.00
CA SER A 164 -13.81 7.45 1.76
C SER A 164 -14.32 7.61 3.20
N GLU A 165 -15.06 6.64 3.74
CA GLU A 165 -15.60 6.66 5.10
C GLU A 165 -14.57 6.21 6.14
N SER A 166 -13.52 7.01 6.32
CA SER A 166 -12.47 6.77 7.32
C SER A 166 -11.94 8.08 7.88
N LEU A 167 -11.15 8.04 8.95
CA LEU A 167 -10.52 9.23 9.55
C LEU A 167 -9.56 9.95 8.59
N SER A 168 -8.95 9.22 7.65
CA SER A 168 -8.04 9.74 6.64
C SER A 168 -8.70 9.90 5.27
N GLY A 169 -9.98 9.56 5.16
CA GLY A 169 -10.74 9.63 3.92
C GLY A 169 -11.34 11.01 3.66
N ALA A 170 -11.79 11.23 2.43
CA ALA A 170 -12.36 12.51 2.00
C ALA A 170 -13.67 12.87 2.73
N ASN A 171 -14.38 11.88 3.30
CA ASN A 171 -15.60 12.10 4.09
C ASN A 171 -15.31 12.36 5.59
N SER A 172 -14.03 12.52 5.96
CA SER A 172 -13.63 12.91 7.31
C SER A 172 -13.78 14.41 7.54
N ASN A 173 -13.67 14.83 8.79
CA ASN A 173 -13.61 16.24 9.16
C ASN A 173 -12.19 16.82 9.12
N ILE A 174 -11.18 16.10 8.62
CA ILE A 174 -9.77 16.53 8.72
C ILE A 174 -9.51 17.83 7.96
N LEU A 175 -10.11 17.99 6.77
CA LEU A 175 -9.97 19.19 5.96
C LEU A 175 -10.67 20.38 6.62
N GLU A 176 -11.85 20.15 7.21
CA GLU A 176 -12.57 21.17 7.97
C GLU A 176 -11.74 21.65 9.17
N VAL A 177 -11.21 20.71 9.97
CA VAL A 177 -10.37 21.03 11.13
C VAL A 177 -9.10 21.78 10.71
N ALA A 178 -8.43 21.33 9.64
CA ALA A 178 -7.24 22.00 9.12
C ALA A 178 -7.56 23.43 8.69
N CYS A 179 -8.59 23.65 7.88
CA CYS A 179 -9.00 24.98 7.43
C CYS A 179 -9.46 25.89 8.58
N CYS A 180 -10.18 25.35 9.57
CA CYS A 180 -10.55 26.08 10.79
C CYS A 180 -9.32 26.52 11.61
N SER A 181 -8.23 25.75 11.60
CA SER A 181 -7.00 26.13 12.31
C SER A 181 -6.29 27.34 11.69
N PHE A 182 -6.50 27.58 10.38
CA PHE A 182 -5.94 28.73 9.66
C PHE A 182 -6.86 29.95 9.64
N SER A 183 -8.16 29.78 9.89
CA SER A 183 -9.16 30.86 9.88
C SER A 183 -9.69 31.13 11.30
N THR A 184 -9.50 32.34 11.82
CA THR A 184 -10.12 32.79 13.07
C THR A 184 -11.64 32.97 12.99
N SER A 185 -12.23 32.77 11.81
CA SER A 185 -13.64 32.99 11.50
C SER A 185 -14.28 31.72 10.93
N SER A 186 -15.58 31.55 11.18
CA SER A 186 -16.39 30.41 10.72
C SER A 186 -16.24 30.14 9.21
N PHE A 187 -16.28 28.87 8.80
CA PHE A 187 -15.99 28.35 7.45
C PHE A 187 -16.75 29.03 6.29
N SER A 188 -17.82 29.78 6.58
CA SER A 188 -18.72 30.36 5.58
C SER A 188 -18.13 31.52 4.75
N CYS A 189 -16.86 31.90 4.95
CA CYS A 189 -16.23 33.05 4.28
C CYS A 189 -15.06 32.69 3.35
N LEU A 190 -14.68 31.42 3.25
CA LEU A 190 -13.60 30.99 2.35
C LEU A 190 -14.14 30.83 0.92
N ARG A 191 -13.62 31.63 -0.02
CA ARG A 191 -13.77 31.35 -1.46
C ARG A 191 -12.82 30.21 -1.82
N CYS A 192 -13.28 28.98 -1.65
CA CYS A 192 -12.54 27.78 -2.05
C CYS A 192 -12.84 27.41 -3.49
N PHE A 193 -11.80 27.09 -4.27
CA PHE A 193 -11.94 26.37 -5.53
C PHE A 193 -11.28 25.01 -5.35
N LEU A 194 -12.05 23.93 -5.52
CA LEU A 194 -11.57 22.57 -5.33
C LEU A 194 -11.46 21.90 -6.70
N VAL A 195 -10.26 21.41 -7.01
CA VAL A 195 -10.01 20.55 -8.16
C VAL A 195 -9.82 19.14 -7.64
N SER A 196 -10.68 18.22 -8.08
CA SER A 196 -10.54 16.78 -7.80
C SER A 196 -10.01 16.09 -9.06
N PRO A 197 -8.69 16.00 -9.25
CA PRO A 197 -8.13 15.29 -10.38
C PRO A 197 -8.22 13.78 -10.10
N LEU A 198 -8.99 13.07 -10.93
CA LEU A 198 -9.08 11.61 -10.98
C LEU A 198 -8.69 11.14 -12.37
N CYS A 199 -8.12 9.93 -12.47
CA CYS A 199 -7.85 9.34 -13.77
C CYS A 199 -9.15 9.17 -14.57
N ALA A 200 -9.08 9.42 -15.87
CA ALA A 200 -10.19 9.22 -16.79
C ALA A 200 -9.89 8.03 -17.72
N ASN A 201 -10.94 7.33 -18.15
CA ASN A 201 -10.80 6.23 -19.11
C ASN A 201 -10.28 6.76 -20.45
N GLY A 202 -9.14 6.22 -20.89
CA GLY A 202 -8.66 6.43 -22.26
C GLY A 202 -9.61 5.80 -23.27
N GLY A 203 -9.92 6.52 -24.36
CA GLY A 203 -10.75 6.05 -25.46
C GLY A 203 -9.99 5.25 -26.51
#